data_AF-A0A5E4KSN4-F1
#
_entry.id   AF-A0A5E4KSN4-F1
#
_cell.length_a   1.000
_cell.length_b   1.000
_cell.length_c   1.000
_cell.angle_alpha   90.00
_cell.angle_beta   90.00
_cell.angle_gamma   90.00
#
_symmetry.space_group_name_H-M   'P 1'
#
loop_
_entity.id
_entity.type
_entity.pdbx_description
1 polymer ?
#
loop_
_entity_poly.entity_id
_entity_poly.type
_entity_poly.pdbx_seq_one_letter_code
_entity_poly.pdbx_strand_id
1 'polypeptide(L)' 'MADNIIIPITSDGKITIPREFREKFDLKDFVEVAETHCSQGIIIKKHE' A
#
# COMPACT_ATOMS: atom_id res chain seq x y z
N MET A 1 17.64 -3.15 -2.02
CA MET A 1 17.11 -2.73 -0.70
C MET A 1 15.65 -2.41 -0.89
N ALA A 2 14.75 -2.91 -0.04
CA ALA A 2 13.34 -2.51 -0.07
C ALA A 2 13.21 -1.15 0.63
N ASP A 3 12.53 -0.20 -0.01
CA ASP A 3 12.21 1.08 0.63
C ASP A 3 11.14 0.83 1.69
N ASN A 4 11.53 0.99 2.96
CA ASN A 4 10.62 0.85 4.08
C ASN A 4 10.25 2.25 4.59
N ILE A 5 8.95 2.51 4.68
CA ILE A 5 8.42 3.75 5.26
C ILE A 5 7.42 3.43 6.36
N ILE A 6 7.37 4.31 7.36
CA ILE A 6 6.39 4.25 8.44
C ILE A 6 5.35 5.33 8.13
N ILE A 7 4.11 4.92 7.86
CA ILE A 7 2.99 5.82 7.60
C ILE A 7 2.02 5.74 8.78
N PRO A 8 1.62 6.87 9.39
CA PRO A 8 0.58 6.87 10.41
C PRO A 8 -0.78 6.47 9.80
N ILE A 9 -1.52 5.63 10.52
CA ILE A 9 -2.91 5.29 10.17
C ILE A 9 -3.80 6.40 10.73
N THR A 10 -4.71 6.92 9.92
CA THR A 10 -5.68 7.92 10.35
C THR A 10 -6.74 7.30 11.26
N SER A 11 -7.45 8.12 12.03
CA SER A 11 -8.46 7.63 12.99
C SER A 11 -9.63 6.87 12.34
N ASP A 12 -9.87 7.07 11.05
CA ASP A 12 -10.84 6.33 10.24
C ASP A 12 -10.23 5.08 9.55
N GLY A 13 -9.04 4.65 9.98
CA GLY A 13 -8.39 3.42 9.51
C GLY A 13 -7.77 3.52 8.12
N LYS A 14 -7.59 4.72 7.57
CA LYS A 14 -7.01 4.92 6.24
C LYS A 14 -5.50 5.15 6.32
N ILE A 15 -4.82 4.79 5.23
CA ILE A 15 -3.43 5.15 4.98
C ILE A 15 -3.35 5.98 3.70
N THR A 16 -2.42 6.93 3.67
CA THR A 16 -2.12 7.70 2.46
C THR A 16 -0.81 7.20 1.89
N ILE A 17 -0.86 6.57 0.71
CA ILE A 17 0.34 6.12 0.00
C ILE A 17 1.07 7.36 -0.54
N PRO A 18 2.34 7.60 -0.16
CA PRO A 18 3.09 8.76 -0.65
C PRO A 18 3.25 8.73 -2.18
N ARG A 19 3.35 9.92 -2.77
CA ARG A 19 3.44 10.10 -4.22
C ARG A 19 4.56 9.28 -4.85
N GLU A 20 5.73 9.23 -4.21
CA GLU A 20 6.90 8.48 -4.69
C GLU A 20 6.60 6.98 -4.89
N PHE A 21 5.84 6.38 -3.97
CA PHE A 21 5.42 4.98 -4.08
C PHE A 21 4.33 4.82 -5.13
N ARG A 22 3.39 5.75 -5.22
CA ARG A 22 2.35 5.74 -6.25
C ARG A 22 2.96 5.78 -7.66
N GLU A 23 3.93 6.65 -7.89
CA GLU A 23 4.62 6.78 -9.18
C GLU A 23 5.54 5.58 -9.44
N LYS A 24 6.28 5.10 -8.44
CA LYS A 24 7.18 3.95 -8.57
C LYS A 24 6.45 2.65 -8.92
N PHE A 25 5.27 2.43 -8.35
CA PHE A 25 4.48 1.21 -8.56
C PHE A 25 3.35 1.38 -9.58
N ASP A 26 3.26 2.54 -10.26
CA ASP A 26 2.20 2.88 -11.23
C ASP A 26 0.79 2.56 -10.68
N LEU A 27 0.56 2.93 -9.42
CA LEU A 27 -0.72 2.69 -8.75
C LEU A 27 -1.75 3.69 -9.26
N LYS A 28 -2.82 3.18 -9.88
CA LYS A 28 -3.97 3.95 -10.37
C LYS A 28 -4.98 4.24 -9.24
N ASP A 29 -6.12 4.83 -9.61
CA ASP A 29 -7.22 5.14 -8.67
C ASP A 29 -7.80 3.90 -7.95
N PHE A 30 -7.64 2.71 -8.54
CA PHE A 30 -8.07 1.43 -7.97
C PHE A 30 -6.89 0.51 -7.74
N VAL A 31 -6.89 -0.15 -6.59
CA VAL A 31 -5.88 -1.12 -6.15
C VAL A 31 -6.56 -2.35 -5.56
N GLU A 32 -5.95 -3.51 -5.73
CA GLU A 32 -6.39 -4.74 -5.07
C GLU A 32 -5.66 -4.90 -3.75
N VAL A 33 -6.41 -5.25 -2.71
CA VAL A 33 -5.90 -5.46 -1.35
C VAL A 33 -6.07 -6.93 -1.00
N ALA A 34 -4.97 -7.63 -0.77
CA ALA A 34 -4.97 -9.04 -0.38
C ALA A 34 -4.33 -9.23 0.99
N GLU A 35 -4.97 -10.02 1.85
CA GLU A 35 -4.39 -10.46 3.11
C GLU A 35 -3.47 -11.66 2.88
N THR A 36 -2.29 -11.63 3.48
CA THR A 36 -1.39 -12.80 3.48
C THR A 36 -1.55 -13.62 4.74
N HIS A 37 -1.97 -14.88 4.60
CA HIS A 37 -2.11 -15.79 5.74
C HIS A 37 -0.79 -16.16 6.44
N CYS A 38 0.36 -15.93 5.80
CA CYS A 38 1.68 -16.29 6.33
C CYS A 38 2.52 -15.11 6.86
N SER A 39 2.02 -13.88 6.76
CA SER A 39 2.74 -12.66 7.16
C SER A 39 1.74 -11.61 7.61
N GLN A 40 1.96 -10.96 8.76
CA GLN A 40 1.08 -9.98 9.41
C GLN A 40 0.89 -8.66 8.63
N GLY A 41 0.97 -8.71 7.30
CA GLY A 41 0.92 -7.56 6.41
C GLY A 41 -0.19 -7.68 5.37
N ILE A 42 -0.45 -6.54 4.75
CA ILE A 42 -1.39 -6.37 3.65
C ILE A 42 -0.56 -6.19 2.38
N ILE A 43 -0.91 -6.91 1.31
CA ILE A 43 -0.32 -6.69 -0.01
C ILE A 43 -1.27 -5.82 -0.82
N ILE A 44 -0.75 -4.70 -1.31
CA ILE A 44 -1.45 -3.81 -2.24
C ILE A 44 -0.89 -4.04 -3.64
N LYS A 45 -1.77 -4.36 -4.59
CA LYS A 45 -1.41 -4.59 -5.99
C LYS A 45 -2.14 -3.59 -6.90
N LYS A 46 -1.55 -3.30 -8.05
CA LYS A 46 -2.22 -2.57 -9.12
C LYS A 46 -3.44 -3.37 -9.59
N HIS A 47 -4.57 -2.69 -9.76
CA HIS A 47 -5.76 -3.27 -10.40
C HIS A 47 -5.54 -3.35 -11.93
N GLU A 48 -5.83 -4.50 -12.53
CA GLU A 48 -5.68 -4.73 -13.99
C GLU A 48 -6.69 -3.92 -14.83
#